data_AF-A0A352GMJ5-F1
#
_entry.id   AF-A0A352GMJ5-F1
#
_cell.length_a   1.000
_cell.length_b   1.000
_cell.length_c   1.000
_cell.angle_alpha   90.00
_cell.angle_beta   90.00
_cell.angle_gamma   90.00
#
_symmetry.space_group_name_H-M   'P 1'
#
loop_
_entity.id
_entity.type
_entity.pdbx_description
1 polymer ?
#
loop_
_entity_poly.entity_id
_entity_poly.type
_entity_poly.pdbx_seq_one_letter_code
_entity_poly.pdbx_strand_id
1 'polypeptide(L)' 'MAGEVGLDLVEVSPNADPPVCKILDYGKFKYEAQKKANEARKKQKVIEVKEIKMRP' A
#
# COMPACT_ATOMS: atom_id res chain seq x y z
N MET A 1 -18.82 -19.94 -0.12
CA MET A 1 -18.07 -19.53 1.09
C MET A 1 -16.59 -19.43 0.74
N ALA A 2 -15.83 -18.52 1.38
CA ALA A 2 -14.44 -18.21 1.00
C ALA A 2 -13.51 -19.45 1.01
N GLY A 3 -13.74 -20.39 1.92
CA GLY A 3 -13.02 -21.67 1.98
C GLY A 3 -13.21 -22.58 0.76
N GLU A 4 -14.24 -22.38 -0.06
CA GLU A 4 -14.48 -23.16 -1.28
C GLU A 4 -13.67 -22.66 -2.48
N VAL A 5 -13.11 -21.44 -2.38
CA VAL A 5 -12.39 -20.76 -3.47
C VAL A 5 -10.91 -20.55 -3.13
N GLY A 6 -10.46 -20.98 -1.95
CA GLY A 6 -9.08 -20.79 -1.47
C GLY A 6 -8.71 -19.32 -1.29
N LEU A 7 -9.69 -18.47 -1.05
CA LEU A 7 -9.52 -17.03 -0.84
C LEU A 7 -9.78 -16.67 0.62
N ASP A 8 -9.12 -15.62 1.13
CA ASP A 8 -9.31 -15.15 2.49
C ASP A 8 -10.54 -14.24 2.60
N LEU A 9 -11.22 -14.30 3.76
CA LEU A 9 -12.22 -13.31 4.16
C LEU A 9 -11.47 -12.17 4.88
N VAL A 10 -11.36 -11.01 4.23
CA VAL A 10 -10.64 -9.86 4.81
C VAL A 10 -11.61 -8.73 5.12
N GLU A 11 -11.55 -8.22 6.34
CA GLU A 11 -12.28 -7.04 6.80
C GLU A 11 -11.62 -5.77 6.24
N VAL A 12 -12.26 -5.16 5.24
CA VAL A 12 -11.70 -3.97 4.56
C VAL A 12 -12.14 -2.68 5.24
N SER A 13 -13.30 -2.69 5.90
CA SER A 13 -13.81 -1.52 6.62
C SER A 13 -14.38 -1.93 7.98
N PRO A 14 -13.55 -1.86 9.04
CA PRO A 14 -14.02 -2.13 10.40
C PRO A 14 -14.83 -0.97 10.99
N ASN A 15 -14.79 0.22 10.37
CA ASN A 15 -15.47 1.43 10.85
C ASN A 15 -16.87 1.62 10.24
N ALA A 16 -17.33 0.68 9.40
CA ALA A 16 -18.67 0.71 8.83
C ALA A 16 -19.63 -0.13 9.70
N ASP A 17 -20.87 0.33 9.86
CA ASP A 17 -21.94 -0.41 10.53
C ASP A 17 -22.95 -0.87 9.46
N PRO A 18 -22.99 -2.16 9.08
CA PRO A 18 -22.18 -3.30 9.54
C PRO A 18 -20.80 -3.41 8.86
N PRO A 19 -19.82 -4.10 9.48
CA PRO A 19 -18.47 -4.23 8.94
C PRO A 19 -18.46 -4.95 7.59
N VAL A 20 -17.71 -4.39 6.65
CA VAL A 20 -17.68 -4.89 5.27
C VAL A 20 -16.50 -5.85 5.08
N CYS A 21 -16.82 -7.14 5.07
CA CYS A 21 -15.90 -8.21 4.71
C CYS A 21 -15.90 -8.38 3.19
N LYS A 22 -14.71 -8.41 2.58
CA LYS A 22 -14.55 -8.65 1.14
C LYS A 22 -13.65 -9.87 0.94
N ILE A 23 -14.05 -10.76 0.03
CA ILE A 23 -13.30 -11.98 -0.28
C ILE A 23 -12.12 -11.57 -1.17
N LEU A 24 -10.90 -11.66 -0.64
CA LEU A 24 -9.68 -11.27 -1.35
C LEU A 24 -8.47 -12.02 -0.80
N ASP A 25 -7.52 -12.34 -1.67
CA ASP A 25 -6.22 -12.88 -1.26
C ASP A 25 -5.39 -11.77 -0.59
N TYR A 26 -5.20 -11.88 0.72
CA TYR A 26 -4.49 -10.87 1.51
C TYR A 26 -3.00 -10.79 1.13
N GLY A 27 -2.39 -11.94 0.79
CA GLY A 27 -0.98 -12.03 0.42
C GLY A 27 -0.68 -11.24 -0.85
N LYS A 28 -1.50 -11.44 -1.89
CA LYS A 28 -1.40 -10.72 -3.16
C LYS A 28 -1.66 -9.23 -2.99
N PHE A 29 -2.69 -8.86 -2.21
CA PHE A 29 -3.01 -7.46 -1.95
C PHE A 29 -1.85 -6.73 -1.24
N LYS A 30 -1.26 -7.34 -0.20
CA LYS A 30 -0.12 -6.77 0.52
C LYS A 30 1.09 -6.60 -0.39
N TYR A 31 1.36 -7.59 -1.26
CA TYR A 31 2.44 -7.51 -2.24
C TYR A 31 2.23 -6.37 -3.24
N GLU A 32 1.03 -6.26 -3.82
CA GLU A 32 0.70 -5.19 -4.77
C GLU A 32 0.74 -3.81 -4.11
N ALA A 33 0.22 -3.68 -2.88
CA ALA A 33 0.27 -2.44 -2.11
C ALA A 33 1.72 -2.01 -1.80
N GLN A 34 2.57 -2.96 -1.37
CA GLN A 34 3.98 -2.68 -1.09
C GLN A 34 4.76 -2.33 -2.37
N LYS A 35 4.49 -3.04 -3.47
CA LYS A 35 5.10 -2.75 -4.78
C LYS A 35 4.72 -1.35 -5.27
N LYS A 36 3.44 -0.99 -5.21
CA LYS A 36 2.94 0.34 -5.57
C LYS A 36 3.53 1.44 -4.69
N ALA A 37 3.64 1.22 -3.38
CA ALA A 37 4.27 2.17 -2.45
C ALA A 37 5.75 2.37 -2.75
N ASN A 38 6.48 1.29 -3.06
CA ASN A 38 7.89 1.35 -3.45
C ASN A 38 8.08 2.07 -4.79
N GLU A 39 7.23 1.82 -5.78
CA GLU A 39 7.24 2.55 -7.05
C GLU A 39 6.93 4.04 -6.88
N ALA A 40 5.98 4.38 -6.01
CA ALA A 40 5.67 5.78 -5.69
C ALA A 40 6.86 6.49 -5.01
N ARG A 41 7.50 5.85 -4.03
CA ARG A 41 8.71 6.36 -3.38
C ARG A 41 9.87 6.55 -4.35
N LYS A 42 10.09 5.58 -5.27
CA LYS A 42 11.13 5.68 -6.31
C LYS A 42 10.85 6.80 -7.32
N LYS A 43 9.59 7.03 -7.66
CA LYS A 43 9.18 8.12 -8.57
C LYS A 43 9.22 9.49 -7.91
N GLN A 44 9.20 9.55 -6.58
CA GLN A 44 9.32 10.81 -5.85
C GLN A 44 10.73 11.37 -6.06
N LYS A 45 10.85 12.47 -6.82
CA LYS A 45 12.10 13.20 -6.99
C LYS A 45 12.55 13.70 -5.61
N VAL A 46 13.60 13.10 -5.06
CA VAL A 46 14.30 13.64 -3.89
C VAL A 46 15.13 14.82 -4.40
N ILE A 47 14.64 16.03 -4.15
CA ILE A 47 15.35 17.25 -4.49
C ILE A 47 16.32 17.50 -3.33
N GLU A 48 17.57 17.04 -3.49
CA GLU A 48 18.63 17.33 -2.54
C GLU A 48 19.15 18.75 -2.84
N VAL A 49 18.76 19.72 -2.01
CA VAL A 49 19.19 21.12 -2.16
C VAL A 49 20.67 21.18 -1.81
N LYS A 50 21.54 21.27 -2.83
CA LYS A 50 22.97 21.50 -2.64
C LYS A 50 23.21 22.97 -2.34
N GLU A 51 23.35 23.31 -1.07
CA GLU A 51 23.71 24.67 -0.65
C GLU A 51 25.15 24.99 -1.07
N ILE A 52 25.32 25.92 -2.01
CA ILE A 52 26.65 26.42 -2.42
C ILE A 52 27.06 27.50 -1.43
N LYS A 53 28.08 27.21 -0.61
CA LYS A 53 28.63 28.17 0.34
C LYS A 53 29.69 29.04 -0.35
N MET A 54 29.29 30.23 -0.77
CA MET A 54 30.18 31.21 -1.39
C MET A 54 31.00 31.93 -0.32
N ARG A 55 32.33 31.96 -0.47
CA ARG A 55 33.25 32.83 0.29
C ARG A 55 34.06 33.66 -0.71
N PRO A 56 34.37 34.93 -0.41
CA PRO A 56 35.23 35.76 -1.26
C PRO A 56 36.65 35.19 -1.37
#